data_AF-A0A1B6JXU3-F1
#
_entry.id   AF-A0A1B6JXU3-F1
#
_cell.length_a   1.000
_cell.length_b   1.000
_cell.length_c   1.000
_cell.angle_alpha   90.00
_cell.angle_beta   90.00
_cell.angle_gamma   90.00
#
_symmetry.space_group_name_H-M   'P 1'
#
loop_
_entity.id
_entity.type
_entity.pdbx_description
1 polymer ?
#
loop_
_entity_poly.entity_id
_entity_poly.type
_entity_poly.pdbx_seq_one_letter_code
_entity_poly.pdbx_strand_id
1 'polypeptide(L)'
;QAEKVSLSGAQKIKSELEQTKIYLEQARRIGDLARMSELQYGKIPELEKTLAVVLQSEGKNMRLLRNRVTEMEITEVLARWTGIPVSRMLESERTKILRIEQYLHQRVVGQNEAVEAVSNAIRRSRAGIADPNRPIGSFMFLGPTGVGKTE
;
A
#
# COMPACT_ATOMS: atom_id res chain seq x y z
N GLN A 1 -12.76 27.78 -0.93
CA GLN A 1 -13.08 27.63 -2.37
C GLN A 1 -11.84 27.83 -3.26
N ALA A 2 -10.98 28.83 -3.01
CA ALA A 2 -9.74 29.03 -3.79
C ALA A 2 -8.80 27.81 -3.84
N GLU A 3 -8.64 27.08 -2.72
CA GLU A 3 -7.78 25.89 -2.63
C GLU A 3 -8.21 24.72 -3.54
N LYS A 4 -9.52 24.46 -3.68
CA LYS A 4 -10.05 23.44 -4.61
C LYS A 4 -9.84 23.83 -6.07
N VAL A 5 -9.81 25.13 -6.37
CA VAL A 5 -9.61 25.65 -7.73
C VAL A 5 -8.16 25.48 -8.15
N SER A 6 -7.19 25.74 -7.26
CA SER A 6 -5.75 25.49 -7.52
C SER A 6 -5.46 24.01 -7.79
N LEU A 7 -6.03 23.11 -6.99
CA LEU A 7 -5.88 21.66 -7.14
C LEU A 7 -6.49 21.12 -8.44
N SER A 8 -7.68 21.62 -8.81
CA SER A 8 -8.28 21.29 -10.10
C SER A 8 -7.43 21.81 -11.26
N GLY A 9 -6.76 22.95 -11.10
CA GLY A 9 -5.80 23.50 -12.06
C GLY A 9 -4.59 22.60 -12.28
N ALA A 10 -3.93 22.16 -11.20
CA ALA A 10 -2.78 21.26 -11.28
C ALA A 10 -3.13 19.91 -11.94
N GLN A 11 -4.28 19.33 -11.60
CA GLN A 11 -4.78 18.10 -12.22
C GLN A 11 -5.07 18.28 -13.72
N LYS A 12 -5.68 19.40 -14.12
CA LYS A 12 -5.94 19.72 -15.53
C LYS A 12 -4.64 19.85 -16.33
N ILE A 13 -3.66 20.59 -15.81
CA ILE A 13 -2.34 20.75 -16.46
C ILE A 13 -1.65 19.40 -16.60
N LYS A 14 -1.68 18.56 -15.55
CA LYS A 14 -1.10 17.21 -15.60
C LYS A 14 -1.80 16.31 -16.62
N SER A 15 -3.13 16.38 -16.70
CA SER A 15 -3.92 15.65 -17.71
C SER A 15 -3.59 16.13 -19.13
N GLU A 16 -3.46 17.44 -19.33
CA GLU A 16 -3.12 18.00 -20.64
C GLU A 16 -1.70 17.62 -21.06
N LEU A 17 -0.75 17.57 -20.12
CA LEU A 17 0.61 17.11 -20.36
C LEU A 17 0.66 15.63 -20.77
N GLU A 18 -0.10 14.76 -20.11
CA GLU A 18 -0.22 13.35 -20.51
C GLU A 18 -0.86 13.19 -21.89
N GLN A 19 -1.93 13.95 -22.19
CA GLN A 19 -2.50 13.98 -23.54
C GLN A 19 -1.49 14.45 -24.58
N THR A 20 -0.72 15.49 -24.27
CA THR A 20 0.32 16.03 -25.18
C THR A 20 1.42 15.01 -25.44
N LYS A 21 1.83 14.22 -24.45
CA LYS A 21 2.76 13.09 -24.62
C LYS A 21 2.19 11.99 -25.51
N ILE A 22 0.90 11.67 -25.37
CA ILE A 22 0.22 10.72 -26.26
C ILE A 22 0.20 11.25 -27.70
N TYR A 23 -0.08 12.55 -27.90
CA TYR A 23 -0.03 13.17 -29.23
C TYR A 23 1.38 13.17 -29.84
N LEU A 24 2.43 13.34 -29.03
CA LEU A 24 3.81 13.22 -29.48
C LEU A 24 4.11 11.80 -30.00
N GLU A 25 3.70 10.78 -29.26
CA GLU A 25 3.85 9.37 -29.67
C GLU A 25 3.06 9.06 -30.95
N GLN A 26 1.85 9.64 -31.10
CA GLN A 26 1.07 9.52 -32.34
C GLN A 26 1.76 10.20 -33.52
N ALA A 27 2.25 11.43 -33.36
CA ALA A 27 2.98 12.16 -34.40
C ALA A 27 4.26 11.41 -34.80
N ARG A 28 4.94 10.78 -33.84
CA ARG A 28 6.09 9.92 -34.07
C ARG A 28 5.78 8.68 -34.90
N ARG A 29 4.63 8.04 -34.67
CA ARG A 29 4.18 6.87 -35.46
C ARG A 29 3.83 7.23 -36.90
N ILE A 30 3.26 8.41 -37.12
CA ILE A 30 2.80 8.87 -38.44
C ILE A 30 3.94 9.57 -39.21
N GLY A 31 5.05 9.90 -38.55
CA GLY A 31 6.21 10.56 -39.16
C GLY A 31 6.03 12.07 -39.36
N ASP A 32 5.11 12.70 -38.61
CA ASP A 32 4.87 14.15 -38.68
C ASP A 32 5.91 14.91 -37.83
N LEU A 33 7.06 15.19 -38.45
CA LEU A 33 8.21 15.85 -37.83
C LEU A 33 7.90 17.29 -37.38
N ALA A 34 7.00 17.99 -38.07
CA ALA A 34 6.63 19.36 -37.73
C ALA A 34 5.87 19.39 -36.40
N ARG A 35 4.83 18.56 -36.28
CA ARG A 35 4.02 18.43 -35.07
C ARG A 35 4.81 17.83 -33.91
N MET A 36 5.73 16.91 -34.18
CA MET A 36 6.65 16.40 -33.15
C MET A 36 7.50 17.51 -32.55
N SER A 37 8.10 18.37 -33.37
CA SER A 37 8.96 19.45 -32.90
C SER A 37 8.19 20.48 -32.05
N GLU A 38 6.99 20.86 -32.50
CA GLU A 38 6.10 21.78 -31.76
C GLU A 38 5.71 21.22 -30.38
N LEU A 39 5.34 19.95 -30.32
CA LEU A 39 4.96 19.30 -29.06
C LEU A 39 6.17 19.10 -28.14
N GLN A 40 7.30 18.63 -28.68
CA GLN A 40 8.49 18.28 -27.90
C GLN A 40 9.24 19.50 -27.36
N TYR A 41 9.35 20.58 -28.14
CA TYR A 41 10.14 21.76 -27.76
C TYR A 41 9.30 22.99 -27.40
N GLY A 42 8.02 22.99 -27.74
CA GLY A 42 7.08 24.07 -27.36
C GLY A 42 6.18 23.66 -26.21
N LYS A 43 5.16 22.86 -26.51
CA LYS A 43 4.02 22.66 -25.61
C LYS A 43 4.36 21.83 -24.36
N ILE A 44 5.16 20.76 -24.48
CA ILE A 44 5.54 19.92 -23.33
C ILE A 44 6.38 20.72 -22.31
N PRO A 45 7.48 21.41 -22.69
CA PRO A 45 8.27 22.22 -21.76
C PRO A 45 7.47 23.35 -21.10
N GLU A 46 6.52 23.97 -21.81
CA GLU A 46 5.66 25.01 -21.27
C GLU A 46 4.70 24.47 -20.18
N LEU A 47 4.06 23.33 -20.45
CA LEU A 47 3.20 22.66 -19.48
C LEU A 47 3.99 22.15 -18.26
N GLU A 48 5.22 21.65 -18.45
CA GLU A 48 6.09 21.23 -17.35
C GLU A 48 6.50 22.40 -16.45
N LYS A 49 6.89 23.54 -17.05
CA LYS A 49 7.20 24.76 -16.28
C LYS A 49 5.99 25.26 -15.50
N THR A 50 4.83 25.31 -16.13
CA THR A 50 3.60 25.77 -15.50
C THR A 50 3.21 24.85 -14.33
N LEU A 51 3.32 23.53 -14.52
CA LEU A 51 3.08 22.55 -13.46
C LEU A 51 4.06 22.72 -12.29
N ALA A 52 5.35 22.95 -12.56
CA ALA A 52 6.36 23.16 -11.53
C ALA A 52 6.08 24.41 -10.67
N VAL A 53 5.64 25.50 -11.29
CA VAL A 53 5.25 26.74 -10.59
C VAL A 53 4.05 26.50 -9.68
N VAL A 54 3.03 25.81 -10.19
CA VAL A 54 1.83 25.47 -9.41
C VAL A 54 2.20 24.56 -8.22
N LEU A 55 2.99 23.51 -8.44
CA LEU A 55 3.42 22.60 -7.37
C LEU A 55 4.30 23.27 -6.30
N GLN A 56 5.18 24.21 -6.68
CA GLN A 56 5.96 24.98 -5.71
C GLN A 56 5.09 25.88 -4.82
N SER A 57 4.02 26.46 -5.39
CA SER A 57 3.06 27.26 -4.62
C SER A 57 2.23 26.41 -3.65
N GLU A 58 1.97 25.14 -3.98
CA GLU A 58 1.23 24.20 -3.14
C GLU A 58 2.05 23.67 -1.97
N GLY A 59 3.36 23.48 -2.12
CA GLY A 59 4.25 22.92 -1.09
C GLY A 59 4.30 23.69 0.23
N LYS A 60 3.90 24.98 0.25
CA LYS A 60 3.82 25.81 1.47
C LYS A 60 2.47 25.76 2.20
N ASN A 61 1.38 25.33 1.54
CA ASN A 61 0.01 25.40 2.08
C ASN A 61 -0.69 24.02 2.22
N MET A 62 -0.02 22.92 1.91
CA MET A 62 -0.49 21.52 1.97
C MET A 62 -0.81 20.98 3.39
N ARG A 63 -1.31 21.80 4.31
CA ARG A 63 -1.77 21.36 5.64
C ARG A 63 -3.30 21.22 5.74
N LEU A 64 -4.07 21.86 4.86
CA LEU A 64 -5.54 21.92 4.95
C LEU A 64 -6.27 20.90 4.06
N LEU A 65 -5.66 20.41 2.98
CA LEU A 65 -6.20 19.36 2.11
C LEU A 65 -5.24 18.16 2.07
N ARG A 66 -5.67 17.06 2.69
CA ARG A 66 -4.98 15.75 2.62
C ARG A 66 -5.18 15.16 1.23
N ASN A 67 -4.30 15.52 0.31
CA ASN A 67 -4.25 14.98 -1.06
C ASN A 67 -3.19 13.87 -1.24
N ARG A 68 -2.73 13.27 -0.14
CA ARG A 68 -1.71 12.23 -0.17
C ARG A 68 -2.28 10.97 0.45
N VAL A 69 -2.32 9.91 -0.36
CA VAL A 69 -2.65 8.57 0.12
C VAL A 69 -1.58 8.14 1.13
N THR A 70 -1.97 8.09 2.39
CA THR A 70 -1.16 7.62 3.51
C THR A 70 -1.63 6.25 3.97
N GLU A 71 -0.80 5.55 4.76
CA GLU A 71 -1.16 4.26 5.37
C GLU A 71 -2.49 4.34 6.15
N MET A 72 -2.78 5.48 6.79
CA MET A 72 -4.05 5.69 7.49
C MET A 72 -5.26 5.66 6.55
N GLU A 73 -5.16 6.29 5.38
CA GLU A 73 -6.26 6.33 4.40
C GLU A 73 -6.53 4.94 3.82
N ILE A 74 -5.46 4.19 3.52
CA ILE A 74 -5.57 2.80 3.05
C ILE A 74 -6.22 1.94 4.14
N THR A 75 -5.79 2.09 5.39
CA THR A 75 -6.28 1.29 6.51
C THR A 75 -7.75 1.59 6.82
N GLU A 76 -8.20 2.83 6.69
CA GLU A 76 -9.61 3.20 6.89
C GLU A 76 -10.54 2.54 5.86
N VAL A 77 -10.11 2.51 4.59
CA VAL A 77 -10.85 1.83 3.52
C VAL A 77 -10.92 0.32 3.79
N LEU A 78 -9.79 -0.30 4.13
CA LEU A 78 -9.73 -1.72 4.45
C LEU A 78 -10.55 -2.07 5.70
N ALA A 79 -10.53 -1.23 6.72
CA ALA A 79 -11.32 -1.43 7.93
C ALA A 79 -12.82 -1.42 7.63
N ARG A 80 -13.28 -0.50 6.75
CA ARG A 80 -14.68 -0.45 6.31
C ARG A 80 -15.09 -1.69 5.53
N TRP A 81 -14.21 -2.23 4.69
CA TRP A 81 -14.50 -3.43 3.88
C TRP A 81 -14.42 -4.73 4.66
N THR A 82 -13.45 -4.85 5.58
CA THR A 82 -13.17 -6.10 6.31
C THR A 82 -13.84 -6.16 7.68
N GLY A 83 -14.30 -5.02 8.21
CA GLY A 83 -14.78 -4.91 9.59
C GLY A 83 -13.67 -4.97 10.65
N ILE A 84 -12.40 -5.06 10.24
CA ILE A 84 -11.27 -5.14 11.18
C ILE A 84 -10.90 -3.71 11.63
N PRO A 85 -10.83 -3.44 12.95
CA PRO A 85 -10.49 -2.10 13.44
C PRO A 85 -9.11 -1.61 12.97
N VAL A 86 -9.04 -0.32 12.60
CA VAL A 86 -7.78 0.36 12.22
C VAL A 86 -6.69 0.18 13.26
N SER A 87 -7.05 0.24 14.56
CA SER A 87 -6.12 0.01 15.67
C SER A 87 -5.45 -1.37 15.62
N ARG A 88 -6.18 -2.42 15.21
CA ARG A 88 -5.60 -3.77 15.02
C ARG A 88 -4.74 -3.85 13.78
N MET A 89 -5.05 -3.09 12.74
CA MET A 89 -4.27 -3.08 11.49
C MET A 89 -2.95 -2.30 11.64
N LEU A 90 -2.95 -1.19 12.38
CA LEU A 90 -1.76 -0.38 12.66
C LEU A 90 -0.82 -1.00 13.70
N GLU A 91 -1.26 -2.02 14.45
CA GLU A 91 -0.39 -2.73 15.38
C GLU A 91 0.73 -3.45 14.62
N SER A 92 1.98 -3.20 15.06
CA SER A 92 3.18 -3.81 14.50
C SER A 92 3.06 -5.33 14.44
N GLU A 93 3.33 -5.90 13.27
CA GLU A 93 3.38 -7.35 13.06
C GLU A 93 4.30 -8.03 14.08
N ARG A 94 5.44 -7.40 14.40
CA ARG A 94 6.37 -7.90 15.42
C ARG A 94 5.70 -8.09 16.77
N THR A 95 4.92 -7.12 17.23
CA THR A 95 4.22 -7.18 18.52
C THR A 95 3.19 -8.31 18.54
N LYS A 96 2.45 -8.50 17.44
CA LYS A 96 1.49 -9.60 17.29
C LYS A 96 2.16 -10.97 17.41
N ILE A 97 3.29 -11.14 16.72
CA ILE A 97 4.03 -12.41 16.73
C ILE A 97 4.67 -12.71 18.10
N LEU A 98 5.12 -11.69 18.84
CA LEU A 98 5.62 -11.90 20.20
C LEU A 98 4.53 -12.43 21.14
N ARG A 99 3.28 -11.98 20.97
CA ARG A 99 2.13 -12.37 21.79
C ARG A 99 1.33 -13.55 21.25
N ILE A 100 1.77 -14.18 20.17
CA ILE A 100 0.98 -15.22 19.49
C ILE A 100 0.64 -16.42 20.39
N GLU A 101 1.59 -16.82 21.23
CA GLU A 101 1.44 -17.94 22.17
C GLU A 101 0.38 -17.62 23.24
N GLN A 102 0.44 -16.40 23.80
CA GLN A 102 -0.56 -15.90 24.75
C GLN A 102 -1.94 -15.83 24.10
N TYR A 103 -2.02 -15.45 22.83
CA TYR A 103 -3.27 -15.38 22.09
C TYR A 103 -3.85 -16.77 21.84
N LEU A 104 -3.04 -17.75 21.45
CA LEU A 104 -3.48 -19.14 21.25
C LEU A 104 -4.00 -19.76 22.56
N HIS A 105 -3.36 -19.47 23.69
CA HIS A 105 -3.81 -19.92 25.01
C HIS A 105 -5.16 -19.35 25.47
N GLN A 106 -5.68 -18.31 24.83
CA GLN A 106 -7.03 -17.83 25.12
C GLN A 106 -8.11 -18.82 24.66
N ARG A 107 -7.79 -19.70 23.70
CA ARG A 107 -8.71 -20.72 23.16
C ARG A 107 -8.26 -22.14 23.45
N VAL A 108 -6.96 -22.38 23.47
CA VAL A 108 -6.38 -23.71 23.67
C VAL A 108 -5.85 -23.87 25.09
N VAL A 109 -6.54 -24.68 25.88
CA VAL A 109 -6.22 -24.91 27.30
C VAL A 109 -5.46 -26.23 27.47
N GLY A 110 -4.35 -26.20 28.22
CA GLY A 110 -3.62 -27.41 28.62
C GLY A 110 -2.74 -28.05 27.54
N GLN A 111 -2.52 -27.39 26.39
CA GLN A 111 -1.70 -27.89 25.27
C GLN A 111 -0.42 -27.06 25.07
N ASN A 112 0.34 -26.80 26.15
CA ASN A 112 1.49 -25.88 26.13
C ASN A 112 2.53 -26.26 25.06
N GLU A 113 2.92 -27.53 24.99
CA GLU A 113 3.93 -28.02 24.04
C GLU A 113 3.50 -27.82 22.58
N ALA A 114 2.24 -28.12 22.26
CA ALA A 114 1.71 -27.94 20.91
C ALA A 114 1.62 -26.46 20.52
N VAL A 115 1.16 -25.61 21.44
CA VAL A 115 1.07 -24.15 21.24
C VAL A 115 2.46 -23.54 21.06
N GLU A 116 3.44 -23.96 21.84
CA GLU A 116 4.84 -23.53 21.72
C GLU A 116 5.43 -23.95 20.37
N ALA A 117 5.24 -25.20 19.95
CA ALA A 117 5.76 -25.72 18.68
C ALA A 117 5.22 -24.94 17.47
N VAL A 118 3.91 -24.66 17.45
CA VAL A 118 3.26 -23.85 16.40
C VAL A 118 3.75 -22.41 16.43
N SER A 119 3.82 -21.80 17.62
CA SER A 119 4.29 -20.42 17.79
C SER A 119 5.74 -20.25 17.30
N ASN A 120 6.61 -21.22 17.60
CA ASN A 120 8.00 -21.21 17.16
C ASN A 120 8.14 -21.35 15.64
N ALA A 121 7.33 -22.19 14.99
CA ALA A 121 7.31 -22.31 13.53
C ALA A 121 6.89 -20.99 12.86
N ILE A 122 5.83 -20.35 13.36
CA ILE A 122 5.37 -19.05 12.85
C ILE A 122 6.44 -17.97 13.06
N ARG A 123 7.09 -17.91 14.23
CA ARG A 123 8.19 -16.99 14.52
C ARG A 123 9.36 -17.16 13.56
N ARG A 124 9.79 -18.40 13.30
CA ARG A 124 10.90 -18.69 12.35
C ARG A 124 10.57 -18.23 10.93
N SER A 125 9.35 -18.49 10.47
CA SER A 125 8.91 -18.04 9.15
C SER A 125 8.89 -16.52 9.03
N ARG A 126 8.35 -15.82 10.04
CA ARG A 126 8.29 -14.35 10.07
C ARG A 126 9.66 -13.69 10.24
N ALA A 127 10.62 -14.36 10.86
CA ALA A 127 12.00 -13.91 10.98
C ALA A 127 12.85 -14.19 9.72
N GLY A 128 12.29 -14.83 8.68
CA GLY A 128 13.02 -15.18 7.47
C GLY A 128 14.07 -16.28 7.66
N ILE A 129 13.99 -17.04 8.76
CA ILE A 129 14.91 -18.16 9.06
C ILE A 129 14.48 -19.43 8.31
N ALA A 130 13.20 -19.54 7.95
CA ALA A 130 12.66 -20.68 7.21
C ALA A 130 12.90 -20.56 5.69
N ASP A 131 12.99 -21.72 5.02
CA ASP A 131 13.09 -21.81 3.56
C ASP A 131 11.83 -21.21 2.89
N PRO A 132 11.96 -20.21 2.00
CA PRO A 132 10.83 -19.57 1.33
C PRO A 132 10.03 -20.52 0.41
N ASN A 133 10.61 -21.65 -0.01
CA ASN A 133 9.93 -22.64 -0.85
C ASN A 133 9.13 -23.68 -0.04
N ARG A 134 9.11 -23.58 1.29
CA ARG A 134 8.40 -24.50 2.18
C ARG A 134 7.25 -23.79 2.90
N PRO A 135 6.18 -24.51 3.27
CA PRO A 135 5.12 -23.92 4.07
C PRO A 135 5.65 -23.45 5.43
N ILE A 136 4.97 -22.47 6.03
CA ILE A 136 5.28 -21.89 7.35
C ILE A 136 5.50 -22.97 8.40
N GLY A 137 4.71 -24.03 8.35
CA GLY A 137 4.90 -25.25 9.12
C GLY A 137 4.03 -26.38 8.55
N SER A 138 4.47 -27.62 8.76
CA SER A 138 3.68 -28.82 8.53
C SER A 138 3.53 -29.51 9.87
N PHE A 139 2.28 -29.64 10.35
CA PHE A 139 1.98 -30.13 11.68
C PHE A 139 1.14 -31.39 11.59
N MET A 140 1.46 -32.38 12.40
CA MET A 140 0.65 -33.58 12.60
C MET A 140 0.20 -33.60 14.06
N PHE A 141 -1.06 -33.22 14.30
CA PHE A 141 -1.63 -33.21 15.64
C PHE A 141 -2.12 -34.61 16.01
N LEU A 142 -1.45 -35.25 16.97
CA LEU A 142 -1.76 -36.58 17.48
C LEU A 142 -2.25 -36.49 18.93
N GLY A 143 -3.31 -37.23 19.26
CA GLY A 143 -3.86 -37.26 20.61
C GLY A 143 -5.32 -37.71 20.65
N PRO A 144 -5.89 -37.93 21.85
CA PRO A 144 -7.28 -38.37 22.00
C PRO A 144 -8.27 -37.34 21.45
N THR A 145 -9.47 -37.77 21.07
CA THR A 145 -10.53 -36.87 20.59
C THR A 145 -10.96 -35.89 21.69
N GLY A 146 -11.45 -34.71 21.30
CA GLY A 146 -11.96 -33.71 22.25
C GLY A 146 -10.92 -32.83 22.97
N VAL A 147 -9.62 -33.01 22.74
CA VAL A 147 -8.56 -32.21 23.39
C VAL A 147 -8.21 -30.88 22.69
N GLY A 148 -9.02 -30.47 21.71
CA GLY A 148 -8.82 -29.18 21.01
C GLY A 148 -7.83 -29.20 19.84
N LYS A 149 -7.56 -30.35 19.21
CA LYS A 149 -6.66 -30.43 18.02
C LYS A 149 -7.13 -29.59 16.81
N THR A 150 -8.40 -29.19 16.78
CA THR A 150 -9.01 -28.43 15.67
C THR A 150 -9.31 -26.97 16.05
N GLU A 151 -9.23 -26.63 17.34
CA GLU A 151 -9.47 -25.27 17.87
C GLU A 151 -8.20 -24.41 17.83
#